data_AF-A0A081GKK5-F1
#
_entry.id   AF-A0A081GKK5-F1
#
_cell.length_a   1.000
_cell.length_b   1.000
_cell.length_c   1.000
_cell.angle_alpha   90.00
_cell.angle_beta   90.00
_cell.angle_gamma   90.00
#
_symmetry.space_group_name_H-M   'P 1'
#
loop_
_entity.id
_entity.type
_entity.pdbx_description
1 polymer ?
#
loop_
_entity_poly.entity_id
_entity_poly.type
_entity_poly.pdbx_seq_one_letter_code
_entity_poly.pdbx_strand_id
1 'polypeptide(L)'
;MKVHRTPGGSADGGWLTLTELGRRYGISAVHTGRLLVTAGLRRSSGEPTAEALAAGLAKRPEPGDHPVSLWLERGCAPHLERLGLVPRSQHTLVSLWADLLSALLQGADAVSVSAEEMADDVPRDLVKPVNRELRQRGCSFRIDPKLRTTGATGPACWPARASDAADPRRYG
;
A
#
# COMPACT_ATOMS: atom_id res chain seq x y z
N MET A 1 -20.96 34.30 8.94
CA MET A 1 -20.83 32.87 8.56
C MET A 1 -19.35 32.57 8.36
N LYS A 2 -18.67 31.95 9.34
CA LYS A 2 -17.24 31.63 9.25
C LYS A 2 -17.10 30.28 8.53
N VAL A 3 -16.57 30.33 7.32
CA VAL A 3 -16.26 29.14 6.52
C VAL A 3 -15.11 28.42 7.22
N HIS A 4 -15.40 27.27 7.83
CA HIS A 4 -14.35 26.35 8.26
C HIS A 4 -13.65 25.86 7.01
N ARG A 5 -12.48 26.44 6.73
CA ARG A 5 -11.59 25.97 5.67
C ARG A 5 -11.04 24.63 6.16
N THR A 6 -11.70 23.53 5.83
CA THR A 6 -11.15 22.18 5.98
C THR A 6 -9.97 22.09 5.02
N PRO A 7 -8.71 21.98 5.47
CA PRO A 7 -7.67 21.56 4.57
C PRO A 7 -7.96 20.09 4.25
N GLY A 8 -8.29 19.83 2.99
CA GLY A 8 -8.29 18.50 2.44
C GLY A 8 -6.97 17.81 2.74
N GLY A 9 -7.06 16.50 2.97
CA GLY A 9 -5.96 15.64 3.36
C GLY A 9 -4.70 15.91 2.55
N SER A 10 -3.65 16.34 3.22
CA SER A 10 -2.32 16.34 2.63
C SER A 10 -1.87 14.88 2.55
N ALA A 11 -1.73 14.38 1.32
CA ALA A 11 -1.08 13.11 1.02
C ALA A 11 0.44 13.15 1.34
N ASP A 12 0.96 14.31 1.73
CA ASP A 12 2.36 14.56 2.09
C ASP A 12 2.60 14.45 3.60
N GLY A 13 2.71 13.22 4.12
CA GLY A 13 3.33 12.88 5.42
C GLY A 13 3.30 13.95 6.52
N GLY A 14 2.11 14.50 6.78
CA GLY A 14 1.94 15.82 7.37
C GLY A 14 1.60 15.83 8.86
N TRP A 15 1.30 17.02 9.37
CA TRP A 15 0.73 17.23 10.70
C TRP A 15 -0.76 16.91 10.67
N LEU A 16 -1.17 15.93 11.45
CA LEU A 16 -2.53 15.38 11.46
C LEU A 16 -3.15 15.51 12.85
N THR A 17 -4.45 15.76 12.88
CA THR A 17 -5.26 15.53 14.09
C THR A 17 -5.34 14.02 14.39
N LEU A 18 -5.71 13.66 15.62
CA LEU A 18 -5.95 12.25 15.99
C LEU A 18 -6.98 11.55 15.08
N THR A 19 -7.99 12.31 14.65
CA THR A 19 -9.02 11.79 13.76
C THR A 19 -8.45 11.47 12.38
N GLU A 20 -7.63 12.35 11.82
CA GLU A 20 -7.01 12.13 10.51
C GLU A 20 -5.99 10.99 10.58
N LEU A 21 -5.16 10.96 11.62
CA LEU A 21 -4.20 9.89 11.86
C LEU A 21 -4.91 8.53 11.98
N GLY A 22 -6.01 8.46 12.74
CA GLY A 22 -6.80 7.24 12.89
C GLY A 22 -7.42 6.75 11.57
N ARG A 23 -7.91 7.68 10.73
CA ARG A 23 -8.48 7.33 9.41
C ARG A 23 -7.48 6.63 8.50
N ARG A 24 -6.17 6.95 8.60
CA ARG A 24 -5.10 6.26 7.83
C ARG A 24 -5.03 4.78 8.13
N TYR A 25 -5.40 4.37 9.35
CA TYR A 25 -5.40 2.98 9.81
C TYR A 25 -6.81 2.38 9.91
N GLY A 26 -7.85 3.12 9.49
CA GLY A 26 -9.23 2.65 9.59
C GLY A 26 -9.79 2.56 11.02
N ILE A 27 -9.21 3.30 11.97
CA ILE A 27 -9.64 3.28 13.38
C ILE A 27 -10.13 4.66 13.86
N SER A 28 -10.86 4.67 14.98
CA SER A 28 -11.37 5.91 15.57
C SER A 28 -10.28 6.76 16.23
N ALA A 29 -10.54 8.06 16.37
CA ALA A 29 -9.66 8.98 17.10
C ALA A 29 -9.42 8.55 18.56
N VAL A 30 -10.45 7.98 19.21
CA VAL A 30 -10.36 7.47 20.58
C VAL A 30 -9.41 6.28 20.65
N HIS A 31 -9.53 5.33 19.72
CA HIS A 31 -8.64 4.18 19.66
C HIS A 31 -7.20 4.61 19.35
N THR A 32 -7.02 5.49 18.36
CA THR A 32 -5.72 6.10 18.04
C THR A 32 -5.11 6.75 19.27
N GLY A 33 -5.91 7.51 20.02
CA GLY A 33 -5.49 8.15 21.25
C GLY A 33 -5.01 7.16 22.32
N ARG A 34 -5.70 6.02 22.49
CA ARG A 34 -5.29 4.96 23.41
C ARG A 34 -3.98 4.31 22.98
N LEU A 35 -3.81 4.05 21.68
CA LEU A 35 -2.58 3.46 21.15
C LEU A 35 -1.38 4.39 21.31
N LEU A 36 -1.57 5.71 21.15
CA LEU A 36 -0.51 6.67 21.44
C LEU A 36 -0.16 6.75 22.94
N VAL A 37 -1.12 6.49 23.83
CA VAL A 37 -0.83 6.32 25.27
C VAL A 37 -0.01 5.05 25.50
N THR A 38 -0.42 3.91 24.92
CA THR A 38 0.33 2.65 24.99
C THR A 38 1.75 2.80 24.43
N ALA A 39 1.92 3.60 23.37
CA ALA A 39 3.21 3.88 22.75
C ALA A 39 4.07 4.90 23.52
N GLY A 40 3.58 5.48 24.62
CA GLY A 40 4.28 6.50 25.40
C GLY A 40 4.36 7.89 24.75
N LEU A 41 3.61 8.12 23.67
CA LEU A 41 3.61 9.38 22.92
C LEU A 41 2.56 10.38 23.44
N ARG A 42 1.53 9.88 24.11
CA ARG A 42 0.41 10.66 24.65
C ARG A 42 0.20 10.33 26.12
N ARG A 43 -0.15 11.33 26.92
CA ARG A 43 -0.57 11.15 28.31
C ARG A 43 -2.04 10.74 28.37
N SER A 44 -2.45 10.12 29.47
CA SER A 44 -3.87 9.84 29.76
C SER A 44 -4.71 11.12 29.83
N SER A 45 -4.11 12.26 30.18
CA SER A 45 -4.74 13.59 30.14
C SER A 45 -5.09 14.06 28.73
N GLY A 46 -4.56 13.40 27.71
CA GLY A 46 -4.82 13.69 26.31
C GLY A 46 -3.75 14.57 25.62
N GLU A 47 -2.79 15.09 26.37
CA GLU A 47 -1.67 15.88 25.84
C GLU A 47 -0.52 14.99 25.32
N PRO A 48 0.31 15.49 24.39
CA PRO A 48 1.57 14.84 24.05
C PRO A 48 2.53 14.77 25.23
N THR A 49 3.33 13.71 25.28
CA THR A 49 4.44 13.60 26.25
C THR A 49 5.57 14.58 25.92
N ALA A 50 6.44 14.87 26.89
CA ALA A 50 7.54 15.81 26.67
C ALA A 50 8.52 15.26 25.62
N GLU A 51 8.70 13.95 25.63
CA GLU A 51 9.50 13.17 24.69
C GLU A 51 8.93 13.27 23.26
N ALA A 52 7.61 13.16 23.10
CA ALA A 52 6.95 13.31 21.80
C ALA A 52 7.10 14.72 21.23
N LEU A 53 7.08 15.75 22.08
CA LEU A 53 7.33 17.14 21.67
C LEU A 53 8.80 17.35 21.30
N ALA A 54 9.73 16.87 22.12
CA ALA A 54 11.17 17.00 21.89
C ALA A 54 11.61 16.27 20.61
N ALA A 55 11.03 15.11 20.32
CA ALA A 55 11.27 14.35 19.11
C ALA A 55 10.54 14.90 17.87
N GLY A 56 9.76 15.99 18.01
CA GLY A 56 9.02 16.59 16.90
C GLY A 56 7.90 15.68 16.35
N LEU A 57 7.41 14.74 17.15
CA LEU A 57 6.33 13.81 16.77
C LEU A 57 4.95 14.42 17.01
N ALA A 58 4.88 15.42 17.90
CA ALA A 58 3.65 16.12 18.23
C ALA A 58 3.90 17.62 18.35
N LYS A 59 2.82 18.41 18.17
CA LYS A 59 2.79 19.84 18.45
C LYS A 59 1.59 20.17 19.32
N ARG A 60 1.80 21.07 20.27
CA ARG A 60 0.71 21.67 21.03
C ARG A 60 0.01 22.73 20.16
N PRO A 61 -1.30 22.94 20.38
CA PRO A 61 -2.00 24.03 19.72
C PRO A 61 -1.38 25.37 20.17
N GLU A 62 -0.98 26.20 19.22
CA GLU A 62 -0.55 27.57 19.49
C GLU A 62 -1.75 28.54 19.52
N PRO A 63 -1.65 29.72 20.16
CA PRO A 63 -2.70 30.72 20.12
C PRO A 63 -2.98 31.16 18.68
N GLY A 64 -4.19 30.85 18.18
CA GLY A 64 -4.58 31.12 16.78
C GLY A 64 -4.61 29.88 15.88
N ASP A 65 -4.10 28.75 16.37
CA ASP A 65 -4.09 27.46 15.68
C ASP A 65 -5.31 26.59 16.02
N HIS A 66 -5.39 25.40 15.42
CA HIS A 66 -6.43 24.42 15.70
C HIS A 66 -6.41 24.04 17.20
N PRO A 67 -7.55 23.93 17.91
CA PRO A 67 -7.56 23.72 19.37
C PRO A 67 -7.06 22.35 19.85
N VAL A 68 -6.54 21.49 18.97
CA VAL A 68 -6.12 20.13 19.29
C VAL A 68 -4.67 19.91 18.92
N SER A 69 -3.98 19.05 19.65
CA SER A 69 -2.61 18.66 19.32
C SER A 69 -2.54 17.98 17.96
N LEU A 70 -1.50 18.33 17.20
CA LEU A 70 -1.20 17.75 15.91
C LEU A 70 -0.08 16.72 16.05
N TRP A 71 -0.14 15.70 15.21
CA TRP A 71 0.73 14.52 15.24
C TRP A 71 1.35 14.33 13.88
N LEU A 72 2.66 14.12 13.85
CA LEU A 72 3.39 13.93 12.61
C LEU A 72 3.22 12.48 12.14
N GLU A 73 2.59 12.28 10.97
CA GLU A 73 2.25 10.94 10.45
C GLU A 73 3.47 10.01 10.40
N ARG A 74 4.52 10.44 9.69
CA ARG A 74 5.78 9.68 9.54
C ARG A 74 6.44 9.32 10.86
N GLY A 75 6.23 10.14 11.89
CA GLY A 75 6.79 9.93 13.22
C GLY A 75 5.96 8.97 14.08
N CYS A 76 4.63 9.03 13.93
CA CYS A 76 3.71 8.18 14.70
C CYS A 76 3.54 6.79 14.07
N ALA A 77 3.66 6.67 12.75
CA ALA A 77 3.43 5.42 12.02
C ALA A 77 4.24 4.22 12.55
N PRO A 78 5.55 4.32 12.81
CA PRO A 78 6.33 3.19 13.34
C PRO A 78 5.90 2.73 14.74
N HIS A 79 5.28 3.63 15.53
CA HIS A 79 4.76 3.27 16.86
C HIS A 79 3.43 2.52 16.73
N LEU A 80 2.56 2.99 15.84
CA LEU A 80 1.26 2.37 15.56
C LEU A 80 1.42 0.99 14.90
N GLU A 81 2.36 0.85 13.98
CA GLU A 81 2.63 -0.41 13.27
C GLU A 81 3.28 -1.46 14.17
N ARG A 82 4.15 -1.07 15.11
CA ARG A 82 4.67 -1.98 16.15
C ARG A 82 3.57 -2.52 17.07
N LEU A 83 2.47 -1.79 17.22
CA LEU A 83 1.28 -2.23 17.95
C LEU A 83 0.34 -3.10 17.08
N GLY A 84 0.74 -3.44 15.86
CA GLY A 84 0.03 -4.36 14.97
C GLY A 84 -0.95 -3.69 14.01
N LEU A 85 -0.99 -2.35 13.93
CA LEU A 85 -1.80 -1.67 12.93
C LEU A 85 -1.15 -1.77 11.54
N VAL A 86 -2.00 -1.88 10.53
CA VAL A 86 -1.61 -1.85 9.11
C VAL A 86 -2.31 -0.66 8.45
N PRO A 87 -1.61 0.20 7.69
CA PRO A 87 -2.25 1.28 6.97
C PRO A 87 -3.37 0.79 6.05
N ARG A 88 -4.49 1.52 6.00
CA ARG A 88 -5.64 1.19 5.16
C ARG A 88 -5.28 1.18 3.68
N SER A 89 -4.41 2.09 3.24
CA SER A 89 -3.87 2.11 1.88
C SER A 89 -3.16 0.80 1.53
N GLN A 90 -2.37 0.25 2.45
CA GLN A 90 -1.71 -1.03 2.27
C GLN A 90 -2.73 -2.15 2.09
N HIS A 91 -3.77 -2.21 2.94
CA HIS A 91 -4.85 -3.19 2.79
C HIS A 91 -5.54 -3.08 1.43
N THR A 92 -5.86 -1.87 0.98
CA THR A 92 -6.47 -1.63 -0.34
C THR A 92 -5.57 -2.12 -1.48
N LEU A 93 -4.27 -1.78 -1.45
CA LEU A 93 -3.32 -2.23 -2.47
C LEU A 93 -3.21 -3.76 -2.50
N VAL A 94 -3.20 -4.40 -1.34
CA VAL A 94 -3.17 -5.87 -1.24
C VAL A 94 -4.39 -6.49 -1.90
N SER A 95 -5.59 -5.97 -1.63
CA SER A 95 -6.82 -6.45 -2.25
C SER A 95 -6.80 -6.27 -3.77
N LEU A 96 -6.39 -5.09 -4.26
CA LEU A 96 -6.32 -4.81 -5.70
C LEU A 96 -5.35 -5.73 -6.44
N TRP A 97 -4.16 -5.97 -5.87
CA TRP A 97 -3.20 -6.91 -6.44
C TRP A 97 -3.73 -8.34 -6.46
N ALA A 98 -4.38 -8.78 -5.39
CA ALA A 98 -4.98 -10.10 -5.33
C ALA A 98 -6.15 -10.26 -6.33
N ASP A 99 -6.97 -9.23 -6.52
CA ASP A 99 -8.05 -9.20 -7.53
C ASP A 99 -7.47 -9.32 -8.95
N LEU A 100 -6.49 -8.48 -9.27
CA LEU A 100 -5.85 -8.46 -10.59
C LEU A 100 -5.23 -9.82 -10.94
N LEU A 101 -4.40 -10.38 -10.05
CA LEU A 101 -3.73 -11.65 -10.30
C LEU A 101 -4.73 -12.81 -10.41
N SER A 102 -5.78 -12.81 -9.60
CA SER A 102 -6.84 -13.83 -9.69
C SER A 102 -7.60 -13.74 -11.02
N ALA A 103 -7.89 -12.52 -11.49
CA ALA A 103 -8.59 -12.29 -12.74
C ALA A 103 -7.76 -12.73 -13.97
N LEU A 104 -6.45 -12.46 -13.95
CA LEU A 104 -5.53 -12.91 -15.01
C LEU A 104 -5.47 -14.44 -15.11
N LEU A 105 -5.46 -15.14 -13.97
CA LEU A 105 -5.44 -16.61 -13.92
C LEU A 105 -6.75 -17.25 -14.37
N GLN A 106 -7.88 -16.56 -14.21
CA GLN A 106 -9.20 -17.04 -14.65
C GLN A 106 -9.42 -16.86 -16.15
N GLY A 107 -8.41 -16.39 -16.90
CA GLY A 107 -8.48 -16.27 -18.35
C GLY A 107 -9.34 -15.09 -18.77
N ALA A 108 -9.00 -13.88 -18.32
CA ALA A 108 -9.47 -12.68 -19.02
C ALA A 108 -8.84 -12.67 -20.43
N ASP A 109 -9.56 -13.28 -21.39
CA ASP A 109 -9.22 -13.65 -22.78
C ASP A 109 -8.75 -12.49 -23.70
N ALA A 110 -8.36 -11.34 -23.14
CA ALA A 110 -8.02 -10.12 -23.86
C ALA A 110 -6.70 -9.46 -23.41
N VAL A 111 -5.97 -10.02 -22.44
CA VAL A 111 -4.77 -9.38 -21.89
C VAL A 111 -3.52 -10.17 -22.29
N SER A 112 -2.61 -9.53 -23.03
CA SER A 112 -1.33 -10.08 -23.48
C SER A 112 -0.28 -10.23 -22.37
N VAL A 113 -0.65 -9.96 -21.12
CA VAL A 113 0.25 -9.96 -19.97
C VAL A 113 -0.21 -11.04 -19.00
N SER A 114 0.70 -11.94 -18.67
CA SER A 114 0.47 -13.05 -17.74
C SER A 114 0.45 -12.59 -16.27
N ALA A 115 -0.13 -13.42 -15.40
CA ALA A 115 -0.11 -13.17 -13.96
C ALA A 115 1.32 -13.18 -13.40
N GLU A 116 2.21 -13.99 -13.99
CA GLU A 116 3.63 -14.08 -13.69
C GLU A 116 4.35 -12.77 -14.00
N GLU A 117 4.10 -12.19 -15.18
CA GLU A 117 4.67 -10.90 -15.56
C GLU A 117 4.19 -9.77 -14.63
N MET A 118 2.91 -9.73 -14.28
CA MET A 118 2.39 -8.73 -13.34
C MET A 118 2.89 -8.94 -11.90
N ALA A 119 3.20 -10.16 -11.50
CA ALA A 119 3.72 -10.47 -10.17
C ALA A 119 5.11 -9.83 -9.90
N ASP A 120 5.88 -9.56 -10.96
CA ASP A 120 7.17 -8.88 -10.87
C ASP A 120 7.04 -7.39 -10.49
N ASP A 121 5.89 -6.78 -10.76
CA ASP A 121 5.61 -5.37 -10.44
C ASP A 121 5.09 -5.16 -9.00
N VAL A 122 4.70 -6.22 -8.30
CA VAL A 122 4.17 -6.12 -6.93
C VAL A 122 5.23 -5.49 -6.00
N PRO A 123 4.94 -4.47 -5.19
CA PRO A 123 5.92 -3.94 -4.24
C PRO A 123 6.41 -5.02 -3.25
N ARG A 124 7.71 -5.03 -2.93
CA ARG A 124 8.36 -6.12 -2.15
C ARG A 124 7.72 -6.32 -0.77
N ASP A 125 7.32 -5.23 -0.13
CA ASP A 125 6.62 -5.20 1.15
C ASP A 125 5.18 -5.78 1.07
N LEU A 126 4.58 -5.75 -0.12
CA LEU A 126 3.24 -6.27 -0.38
C LEU A 126 3.21 -7.75 -0.77
N VAL A 127 4.31 -8.34 -1.23
CA VAL A 127 4.37 -9.75 -1.68
C VAL A 127 3.81 -10.72 -0.62
N LYS A 128 4.24 -10.58 0.64
CA LYS A 128 3.75 -11.46 1.73
C LYS A 128 2.25 -11.24 2.01
N PRO A 129 1.77 -10.00 2.20
CA PRO A 129 0.34 -9.72 2.32
C PRO A 129 -0.51 -10.21 1.14
N VAL A 130 -0.09 -9.99 -0.11
CA VAL A 130 -0.81 -10.40 -1.32
C VAL A 130 -0.90 -11.91 -1.42
N ASN A 131 0.20 -12.64 -1.19
CA ASN A 131 0.17 -14.11 -1.18
C ASN A 131 -0.76 -14.69 -0.11
N ARG A 132 -0.85 -14.03 1.06
CA ARG A 132 -1.79 -14.43 2.11
C ARG A 132 -3.23 -14.20 1.66
N GLU A 133 -3.51 -13.06 1.03
CA GLU A 133 -4.83 -12.71 0.51
C GLU A 133 -5.27 -13.67 -0.61
N LEU A 134 -4.41 -13.95 -1.59
CA LEU A 134 -4.67 -14.93 -2.65
C LEU A 134 -5.04 -16.31 -2.08
N ARG A 135 -4.29 -16.77 -1.08
CA ARG A 135 -4.57 -18.04 -0.41
C ARG A 135 -5.91 -18.05 0.32
N GLN A 136 -6.27 -16.95 0.98
CA GLN A 136 -7.58 -16.82 1.66
C GLN A 136 -8.74 -16.86 0.67
N ARG A 137 -8.51 -16.40 -0.56
CA ARG A 137 -9.49 -16.43 -1.65
C ARG A 137 -9.53 -17.76 -2.41
N GLY A 138 -8.71 -18.73 -2.02
CA GLY A 138 -8.63 -20.05 -2.67
C GLY A 138 -7.79 -20.05 -3.95
N CYS A 139 -7.05 -18.98 -4.25
CA CYS A 139 -6.12 -18.95 -5.37
C CYS A 139 -4.82 -19.68 -4.99
N SER A 140 -4.39 -20.65 -5.81
CA SER A 140 -3.16 -21.41 -5.60
C SER A 140 -1.89 -20.70 -6.08
N PHE A 141 -2.04 -19.63 -6.85
CA PHE A 141 -0.93 -18.83 -7.35
C PHE A 141 -0.18 -18.14 -6.22
N ARG A 142 1.15 -18.09 -6.34
CA ARG A 142 2.04 -17.48 -5.36
C ARG A 142 3.10 -16.68 -6.07
N ILE A 143 3.25 -15.43 -5.64
CA ILE A 143 4.33 -14.55 -6.06
C ILE A 143 5.61 -15.03 -5.37
N ASP A 144 6.62 -15.39 -6.15
CA ASP A 144 7.89 -15.87 -5.61
C ASP A 144 8.86 -14.70 -5.41
N PRO A 145 9.23 -14.33 -4.16
CA PRO A 145 10.09 -13.18 -3.91
C PRO A 145 11.53 -13.38 -4.41
N LYS A 146 11.91 -14.62 -4.74
CA LYS A 146 13.25 -15.02 -5.19
C LYS A 146 13.40 -15.10 -6.71
N LEU A 147 12.30 -15.19 -7.47
CA LEU A 147 12.32 -15.32 -8.92
C LEU A 147 12.34 -13.97 -9.65
N ARG A 148 12.48 -12.85 -8.91
CA ARG A 148 12.72 -11.54 -9.52
C ARG A 148 14.07 -11.54 -10.22
N THR A 149 14.03 -11.96 -11.47
CA THR A 149 15.19 -12.05 -12.35
C THR A 149 15.87 -10.69 -12.36
N THR A 150 17.13 -10.72 -11.97
CA THR A 150 18.02 -9.58 -12.02
C THR A 150 18.23 -9.23 -13.49
N GLY A 151 17.48 -8.26 -14.00
CA GLY A 151 17.82 -7.54 -15.23
C GLY A 151 17.46 -8.18 -16.58
N ALA A 152 16.76 -7.37 -17.38
CA ALA A 152 16.88 -7.22 -18.83
C ALA A 152 16.75 -8.47 -19.73
N THR A 153 15.64 -8.54 -20.46
CA THR A 153 15.68 -8.52 -21.94
C THR A 153 14.37 -7.88 -22.42
N GLY A 154 14.47 -6.81 -23.22
CA GLY A 154 13.32 -6.15 -23.84
C GLY A 154 12.58 -7.07 -24.83
N PRO A 155 11.55 -6.56 -25.52
CA PRO A 155 10.69 -7.40 -26.36
C PRO A 155 11.50 -7.90 -27.55
N ALA A 156 11.90 -9.18 -27.52
CA ALA A 156 12.33 -9.87 -28.71
C ALA A 156 11.07 -10.16 -29.53
N CYS A 157 10.76 -9.26 -30.46
CA CYS A 157 9.87 -9.56 -31.57
C CYS A 157 10.37 -10.85 -32.23
N TRP A 158 9.70 -11.97 -31.97
CA TRP A 158 9.88 -13.17 -32.76
C TRP A 158 9.33 -12.88 -34.15
N PRO A 159 10.14 -12.99 -35.23
CA PRO A 159 9.55 -13.06 -36.54
C PRO A 159 8.82 -14.40 -36.65
N ALA A 160 7.52 -14.32 -36.93
CA ALA A 160 6.72 -15.46 -37.35
C ALA A 160 7.39 -16.08 -38.58
N ARG A 161 8.01 -17.25 -38.42
CA ARG A 161 8.41 -18.06 -39.57
C ARG A 161 7.18 -18.83 -40.01
N ALA A 162 6.49 -18.26 -40.99
CA ALA A 162 5.41 -18.93 -41.71
C ALA A 162 5.92 -20.28 -42.22
N SER A 163 5.27 -21.34 -41.78
CA SER A 163 5.24 -22.60 -42.52
C SER A 163 4.42 -22.34 -43.78
N ASP A 164 5.03 -22.48 -44.95
CA ASP A 164 4.26 -22.80 -46.14
C ASP A 164 4.99 -23.93 -46.87
N ALA A 165 4.27 -25.05 -46.94
CA ALA A 165 4.65 -26.25 -47.64
C ALA A 165 3.96 -26.23 -49.00
N ALA A 166 4.73 -26.19 -50.08
CA ALA A 166 4.25 -26.56 -51.41
C ALA A 166 5.43 -26.90 -52.34
N ASP A 167 5.86 -28.17 -52.31
CA ASP A 167 6.30 -28.87 -53.52
C ASP A 167 5.03 -29.41 -54.18
N PRO A 168 4.78 -29.19 -55.50
CA PRO A 168 5.25 -30.20 -56.45
C PRO A 168 5.60 -29.66 -57.86
N ARG A 169 6.36 -30.50 -58.58
CA ARG A 169 6.40 -30.69 -60.05
C ARG A 169 7.58 -30.08 -60.80
N ARG A 170 8.62 -30.92 -60.93
CA ARG A 170 9.52 -30.93 -62.10
C ARG A 170 8.80 -31.46 -63.33
N TYR A 171 8.77 -30.66 -64.39
CA TYR A 171 8.67 -31.08 -65.79
C TYR A 171 9.58 -30.15 -66.60
N GLY A 172 10.36 -30.73 -67.52
CA GLY A 172 11.22 -30.02 -68.48
C GLY A 172 12.67 -30.40 -68.37
#